data_AF-L8EZ78-F1
#
_entry.id   AF-L8EZ78-F1
#
_cell.length_a   1.000
_cell.length_b   1.000
_cell.length_c   1.000
_cell.angle_alpha   90.00
_cell.angle_beta   90.00
_cell.angle_gamma   90.00
#
_symmetry.space_group_name_H-M   'P 1'
#
loop_
_entity.id
_entity.type
_entity.pdbx_description
1 polymer ?
#
loop_
_entity_poly.entity_id
_entity_poly.type
_entity_poly.pdbx_seq_one_letter_code
_entity_poly.pdbx_strand_id
1 'polypeptide(L)'
;MTRIQILELPTFYRESGDDETPFVVIIDQAGPSLISVDEASRLHLAEKIGARAVLVFEDSIEIPGSRIAVPGDGQAPSGTAEM
;
A
#
# COMPACT_ATOMS: atom_id res chain seq x y z
N MET A 1 10.88 7.20 -7.36
CA MET A 1 10.92 5.79 -7.80
C MET A 1 9.51 5.28 -7.68
N THR A 2 8.92 4.68 -8.72
CA THR A 2 7.55 4.19 -8.61
C THR A 2 7.42 3.16 -7.48
N ARG A 3 6.45 3.38 -6.60
CA ARG A 3 6.22 2.60 -5.39
C ARG A 3 4.80 2.03 -5.43
N ILE A 4 4.66 0.75 -5.10
CA ILE A 4 3.35 0.11 -4.98
C ILE A 4 3.04 -0.08 -3.49
N GLN A 5 1.84 0.31 -3.07
CA GLN A 5 1.35 0.17 -1.70
C GLN A 5 -0.03 -0.48 -1.73
N ILE A 6 -0.34 -1.27 -0.72
CA ILE A 6 -1.67 -1.82 -0.46
C ILE A 6 -2.25 -1.08 0.73
N LEU A 7 -3.45 -0.51 0.55
CA LEU A 7 -4.22 0.08 1.62
C LEU A 7 -5.38 -0.86 1.95
N GLU A 8 -5.29 -1.55 3.08
CA GLU A 8 -6.40 -2.33 3.61
C GLU A 8 -7.50 -1.40 4.10
N LEU A 9 -8.74 -1.76 3.75
CA LEU A 9 -9.94 -1.08 4.19
C LEU A 9 -10.53 -1.84 5.39
N PRO A 10 -11.42 -1.19 6.17
CA PRO A 10 -12.07 -1.86 7.29
C PRO A 10 -12.70 -3.18 6.88
N THR A 11 -12.37 -4.24 7.63
CA THR A 11 -12.93 -5.57 7.43
C THR A 11 -14.44 -5.54 7.63
N PHE A 12 -15.16 -6.14 6.68
CA PHE A 12 -16.58 -6.42 6.80
C PHE A 12 -16.75 -7.77 7.49
N TYR A 13 -17.09 -7.71 8.79
CA TYR A 13 -17.41 -8.89 9.57
C TYR A 13 -18.84 -9.34 9.30
N ARG A 14 -19.06 -10.62 8.98
CA ARG A 14 -20.40 -11.18 8.75
C ARG A 14 -20.70 -12.26 9.79
N GLU A 15 -21.87 -12.20 10.41
CA GLU A 15 -22.27 -13.18 11.45
C GLU A 15 -22.43 -14.61 10.92
N SER A 16 -22.56 -14.79 9.61
CA SER A 16 -22.60 -16.09 8.94
C SER A 16 -22.00 -15.96 7.55
N GLY A 17 -20.68 -16.20 7.47
CA GLY A 17 -19.92 -16.18 6.22
C GLY A 17 -18.44 -15.92 6.47
N ASP A 18 -17.67 -15.84 5.39
CA ASP A 18 -16.28 -15.40 5.45
C ASP A 18 -16.22 -13.88 5.66
N ASP A 19 -15.34 -13.46 6.56
CA ASP A 19 -14.96 -12.06 6.74
C ASP A 19 -14.18 -11.59 5.51
N GLU A 20 -14.49 -10.40 5.01
CA GLU A 20 -13.84 -9.83 3.84
C GLU A 20 -13.08 -8.57 4.27
N THR A 21 -11.76 -8.55 4.08
CA THR A 21 -10.94 -7.33 4.21
C THR A 21 -10.64 -6.80 2.81
N PRO A 22 -11.40 -5.82 2.32
CA PRO A 22 -11.12 -5.23 1.02
C PRO A 22 -9.84 -4.39 1.07
N PHE A 23 -9.26 -4.13 -0.08
CA PHE A 23 -8.06 -3.30 -0.19
C PHE A 23 -8.06 -2.48 -1.47
N VAL A 24 -7.24 -1.43 -1.48
CA VAL A 24 -6.96 -0.56 -2.63
C VAL A 24 -5.48 -0.66 -2.97
N VAL A 25 -5.17 -0.74 -4.26
CA VAL A 25 -3.79 -0.67 -4.75
C VAL A 25 -3.46 0.78 -5.04
N ILE A 26 -2.32 1.24 -4.55
CA ILE A 26 -1.82 2.59 -4.80
C ILE A 26 -0.48 2.49 -5.51
N ILE A 27 -0.39 3.10 -6.68
CA ILE A 27 0.84 3.28 -7.45
C ILE A 27 1.27 4.74 -7.30
N ASP A 28 2.28 4.94 -6.48
CA ASP A 28 2.83 6.23 -6.12
C ASP A 28 4.07 6.56 -6.96
N GLN A 29 4.30 7.83 -7.27
CA GLN A 29 5.41 8.24 -8.14
C GLN A 29 5.40 7.52 -9.50
N ALA A 30 4.23 7.41 -10.12
CA ALA A 30 4.03 6.71 -11.38
C ALA A 30 4.59 7.50 -12.57
N GLY A 31 5.21 6.80 -13.51
CA GLY A 31 5.64 7.40 -14.77
C GLY A 31 4.46 7.76 -15.69
N PRO A 32 4.69 8.59 -16.72
CA PRO A 32 3.65 9.11 -17.61
C PRO A 32 2.86 8.01 -18.34
N SER A 33 3.49 6.86 -18.61
CA SER A 33 2.83 5.70 -19.23
C SER A 33 1.72 5.11 -18.36
N LEU A 34 1.93 5.06 -17.05
CA LEU A 34 0.95 4.54 -16.08
C LEU A 34 -0.17 5.54 -15.81
N ILE A 35 0.15 6.84 -15.80
CA ILE A 35 -0.84 7.91 -15.63
C ILE A 35 -1.78 8.01 -16.83
N SER A 36 -1.26 7.75 -18.02
CA SER A 36 -2.03 7.79 -19.27
C SER A 36 -2.99 6.60 -19.42
N VAL A 37 -2.96 5.61 -18.52
CA VAL A 37 -3.91 4.49 -18.54
C VAL A 37 -5.29 5.02 -18.17
N ASP A 38 -6.25 4.77 -19.06
CA ASP A 38 -7.63 5.21 -18.87
C ASP A 38 -8.30 4.56 -17.64
N GLU A 39 -9.39 5.16 -17.19
CA GLU A 39 -10.12 4.70 -16.01
C GLU A 39 -10.72 3.29 -16.17
N ALA A 40 -11.22 2.93 -17.36
CA ALA A 40 -11.82 1.63 -17.60
C ALA A 40 -10.77 0.51 -17.53
N SER A 41 -9.58 0.75 -18.07
CA SER A 41 -8.43 -0.15 -17.96
C SER A 41 -7.99 -0.33 -16.50
N ARG A 42 -7.99 0.75 -15.71
CA ARG A 42 -7.68 0.69 -14.27
C ARG A 42 -8.74 -0.06 -13.46
N LEU A 43 -10.03 0.13 -13.78
CA LEU A 43 -11.12 -0.61 -13.16
C LEU A 43 -11.03 -2.11 -13.49
N HIS A 44 -10.80 -2.45 -14.75
CA HIS A 44 -10.60 -3.84 -15.17
C HIS A 44 -9.41 -4.50 -14.46
N LEU A 45 -8.33 -3.74 -14.23
CA LEU A 45 -7.19 -4.21 -13.46
C LEU A 45 -7.54 -4.43 -11.98
N ALA A 46 -8.29 -3.50 -11.37
CA ALA A 46 -8.74 -3.64 -9.98
C ALA A 46 -9.57 -4.91 -9.79
N GLU A 47 -10.55 -5.15 -10.67
CA GLU A 47 -11.39 -6.35 -10.66
C GLU A 47 -10.57 -7.63 -10.75
N LYS A 48 -9.59 -7.68 -11.67
CA LYS A 48 -8.72 -8.86 -11.84
C LYS A 48 -7.85 -9.17 -10.62
N ILE A 49 -7.46 -8.15 -9.88
CA ILE A 49 -6.62 -8.28 -8.68
C ILE A 49 -7.49 -8.56 -7.43
N GLY A 50 -8.80 -8.34 -7.50
CA GLY A 50 -9.69 -8.36 -6.34
C GLY A 50 -9.58 -7.11 -5.47
N ALA A 51 -8.95 -6.05 -6.00
CA ALA A 51 -8.85 -4.76 -5.33
C ALA A 51 -10.15 -3.97 -5.55
N ARG A 52 -10.50 -3.11 -4.59
CA ARG A 52 -11.62 -2.16 -4.74
C ARG A 52 -11.31 -1.05 -5.73
N ALA A 53 -10.04 -0.67 -5.85
CA ALA A 53 -9.58 0.32 -6.81
C ALA A 53 -8.07 0.20 -7.05
N VAL A 54 -7.61 0.76 -8.17
CA VAL A 54 -6.19 1.05 -8.44
C VAL A 54 -6.07 2.57 -8.59
N LEU A 55 -5.37 3.20 -7.66
CA LEU A 55 -5.10 4.64 -7.67
C LEU A 55 -3.66 4.87 -8.15
N VAL A 56 -3.48 5.85 -9.03
CA VAL A 56 -2.19 6.14 -9.66
C VAL A 56 -1.90 7.62 -9.48
N PHE A 57 -0.74 7.94 -8.91
CA PHE A 57 -0.31 9.31 -8.60
C PHE A 57 1.04 9.61 -9.23
N GLU A 58 1.18 10.80 -9.83
CA GLU A 58 2.45 11.29 -10.38
C GLU A 58 3.44 11.64 -9.27
N ASP A 59 2.94 12.38 -8.28
CA ASP A 59 3.70 12.83 -7.14
C ASP A 59 3.56 11.85 -5.98
N SER A 60 4.49 11.95 -5.03
CA SER A 60 4.41 11.12 -3.83
C SER A 60 3.26 11.59 -2.93
N ILE A 61 2.39 10.66 -2.54
CA ILE A 61 1.36 10.91 -1.54
C ILE A 61 1.70 10.25 -0.20
N GLU A 62 1.39 10.95 0.89
CA GLU A 62 1.39 10.36 2.22
C GLU A 62 0.05 9.64 2.47
N ILE A 63 0.14 8.37 2.84
CA ILE A 63 -1.02 7.56 3.22
C ILE A 63 -0.95 7.34 4.73
N PRO A 64 -1.94 7.82 5.51
CA PRO A 64 -1.97 7.59 6.94
C PRO A 64 -1.93 6.09 7.24
N GLY A 65 -0.98 5.66 8.09
CA GLY A 65 -0.84 4.26 8.49
C GLY A 65 0.14 3.41 7.65
N SER A 66 0.70 3.92 6.54
CA SER A 66 1.65 3.17 5.70
C SER A 66 3.11 3.17 6.19
N ARG A 67 3.36 3.43 7.48
CA ARG A 67 4.74 3.34 8.03
C ARG A 67 5.18 1.88 8.05
N ILE A 68 5.93 1.49 7.03
CA ILE A 68 6.82 0.33 7.13
C ILE A 68 7.90 0.74 8.14
N ALA A 69 7.85 0.17 9.34
CA ALA A 69 9.01 0.18 10.22
C ALA A 69 10.11 -0.55 9.45
N VAL A 70 11.04 0.20 8.86
CA VAL A 70 12.33 -0.35 8.47
C VAL A 70 12.90 -0.95 9.75
N PRO A 71 13.12 -2.27 9.85
CA PRO A 71 13.89 -2.81 10.95
C PRO A 71 15.26 -2.14 10.84
N GLY A 72 15.54 -1.20 11.74
CA GLY A 72 16.84 -0.57 11.82
C GLY A 72 17.86 -1.67 12.00
N ASP A 73 18.81 -1.77 11.07
CA ASP A 73 20.00 -2.58 11.21
C ASP A 73 20.57 -2.38 12.62
N GLY A 74 20.79 -3.50 13.30
CA GLY A 74 20.98 -3.57 14.74
C GLY A 74 21.99 -2.56 15.27
N GLN A 75 21.50 -1.54 15.96
CA GLN A 75 22.31 -0.83 16.94
C GLN A 75 22.39 -1.74 18.17
N ALA A 76 23.46 -2.53 18.25
CA ALA A 76 23.85 -3.14 19.52
C ALA A 76 23.90 -2.04 20.60
N PRO A 77 23.39 -2.28 21.82
CA PRO A 77 23.59 -1.33 22.90
C PRO A 77 25.10 -1.24 23.12
N SER A 78 25.68 -0.09 22.76
CA SER A 78 27.01 0.28 23.21
C SER A 78 26.87 0.59 24.70
N GLY A 79 26.82 -0.50 25.49
CA GLY A 79 26.97 -0.46 26.93
C GLY A 79 28.45 -0.28 27.22
N THR A 80 28.80 0.97 27.46
CA THR A 80 30.09 1.42 27.99
C THR A 80 30.51 0.52 29.15
N ALA A 81 31.72 -0.04 29.05
CA ALA A 81 32.41 -0.59 30.20
C ALA A 81 32.69 0.56 31.17
N GLU A 82 31.98 0.58 32.29
CA GLU A 82 32.41 1.32 33.48
C GLU A 82 32.67 0.32 34.61
N MET A 83 33.79 0.60 35.27
CA MET A 83 34.64 -0.18 36.19
C MET A 83 33.95 -1.05 37.25
#